data_AF-A0A812W4F9-F1
#
_entry.id   AF-A0A812W4F9-F1
#
_cell.length_a   1.000
_cell.length_b   1.000
_cell.length_c   1.000
_cell.angle_alpha   90.00
_cell.angle_beta   90.00
_cell.angle_gamma   90.00
#
_symmetry.space_group_name_H-M   'P 1'
#
loop_
_entity.id
_entity.type
_entity.pdbx_description
1 polymer ?
#
loop_
_entity_poly.entity_id
_entity_poly.type
_entity_poly.pdbx_seq_one_letter_code
_entity_poly.pdbx_strand_id
1 'polypeptide(L)'
;MTEAQYDELLAAVRGHLESLPETCTASNCPQADWAGCVLRMAGHDFMDFANGQGGSDACTDMSDPDNGGLPACLSSGEHGISLVEVYQNYCATVSLADFLVIAAEAVMMSTRARHLAQASSAPALDLRSSFRFGRTTALSCAFAEGRLPNPERGCTAVE
;
A
#
# COMPACT_ATOMS: atom_id res chain seq x y z
N MET A 1 -12.99 10.78 8.96
CA MET A 1 -13.30 9.46 8.40
C MET A 1 -14.20 8.69 9.34
N THR A 2 -15.09 7.84 8.82
CA THR A 2 -15.94 6.93 9.60
C THR A 2 -15.56 5.48 9.28
N GLU A 3 -16.00 4.53 10.12
CA GLU A 3 -15.83 3.11 9.82
C GLU A 3 -16.50 2.71 8.49
N ALA A 4 -17.67 3.28 8.19
CA ALA A 4 -18.33 3.02 6.91
C ALA A 4 -17.51 3.51 5.71
N GLN A 5 -16.84 4.67 5.85
CA GLN A 5 -15.96 5.19 4.82
C GLN A 5 -14.69 4.35 4.65
N TYR A 6 -14.15 3.79 5.75
CA TYR A 6 -13.08 2.80 5.70
C TYR A 6 -13.53 1.55 4.93
N ASP A 7 -14.71 1.01 5.25
CA ASP A 7 -15.25 -0.20 4.61
C ASP A 7 -15.47 0.01 3.11
N GLU A 8 -15.98 1.18 2.73
CA GLU A 8 -16.20 1.56 1.33
C GLU A 8 -14.87 1.63 0.55
N LEU A 9 -13.87 2.31 1.10
CA LEU A 9 -12.55 2.45 0.48
C LEU A 9 -11.87 1.09 0.36
N LEU A 10 -11.94 0.27 1.42
CA LEU A 10 -11.42 -1.10 1.40
C LEU A 10 -12.07 -1.93 0.30
N ALA A 11 -13.40 -1.85 0.15
CA ALA A 11 -14.12 -2.54 -0.91
C ALA A 11 -13.74 -2.03 -2.31
N ALA A 12 -13.52 -0.72 -2.48
CA ALA A 12 -13.09 -0.14 -3.74
C ALA A 12 -11.69 -0.62 -4.17
N VAL A 13 -10.71 -0.58 -3.25
CA VAL A 13 -9.35 -1.08 -3.51
C VAL A 13 -9.36 -2.58 -3.80
N ARG A 14 -10.15 -3.35 -3.04
CA ARG A 14 -10.37 -4.78 -3.31
C ARG A 14 -10.94 -5.01 -4.71
N GLY A 15 -11.94 -4.21 -5.11
CA GLY A 15 -12.52 -4.28 -6.45
C GLY A 15 -11.48 -4.04 -7.55
N HIS A 16 -10.58 -3.06 -7.38
CA HIS A 16 -9.46 -2.84 -8.28
C HIS A 16 -8.54 -4.07 -8.37
N LEU A 17 -8.10 -4.62 -7.23
CA LEU A 17 -7.30 -5.85 -7.20
C LEU A 17 -8.00 -7.03 -7.89
N GLU A 18 -9.29 -7.24 -7.60
CA GLU A 18 -10.06 -8.36 -8.15
C GLU A 18 -10.45 -8.17 -9.63
N SER A 19 -10.37 -6.94 -10.16
CA SER A 19 -10.61 -6.68 -11.58
C SER A 19 -9.47 -7.17 -12.49
N LEU A 20 -8.27 -7.34 -11.93
CA LEU A 20 -7.10 -7.82 -12.65
C LEU A 20 -7.20 -9.32 -12.96
N PRO A 21 -6.59 -9.80 -14.07
CA PRO A 21 -6.56 -11.22 -14.41
C PRO A 21 -5.94 -12.08 -13.29
N GLU A 22 -6.57 -13.21 -12.98
CA GLU A 22 -6.08 -14.19 -12.00
C GLU A 22 -4.90 -15.03 -12.51
N THR A 23 -4.55 -14.91 -13.80
CA THR A 23 -3.42 -15.62 -14.40
C THR A 23 -2.14 -15.32 -13.63
N CYS A 24 -1.47 -16.35 -13.14
CA CYS A 24 -0.18 -16.21 -12.47
C CYS A 24 0.83 -17.23 -13.02
N THR A 25 1.87 -16.72 -13.66
CA THR A 25 3.02 -17.47 -14.15
C THR A 25 4.30 -16.82 -13.65
N ALA A 26 5.45 -17.42 -13.96
CA ALA A 26 6.76 -16.86 -13.59
C ALA A 26 7.04 -15.46 -14.17
N SER A 27 6.33 -15.04 -15.23
CA SER A 27 6.58 -13.76 -15.91
C SER A 27 5.35 -12.87 -16.03
N ASN A 28 4.21 -13.25 -15.47
CA ASN A 28 2.98 -12.47 -15.50
C ASN A 28 2.07 -12.90 -14.35
N CYS A 29 1.88 -12.04 -13.35
CA CYS A 29 0.96 -12.33 -12.25
C CYS A 29 0.27 -11.04 -11.80
N PRO A 30 -0.69 -10.49 -12.59
CA PRO A 30 -1.16 -9.12 -12.43
C PRO A 30 -1.65 -8.75 -11.04
N GLN A 31 -2.41 -9.65 -10.40
CA GLN A 31 -2.89 -9.42 -9.05
C GLN A 31 -1.76 -9.40 -8.01
N ALA A 32 -0.72 -10.23 -8.16
CA ALA A 32 0.41 -10.24 -7.23
C ALA A 32 1.35 -9.06 -7.46
N ASP A 33 1.62 -8.71 -8.72
CA ASP A 33 2.45 -7.58 -9.11
C ASP A 33 1.87 -6.27 -8.55
N TRP A 34 0.57 -6.04 -8.81
CA TRP A 34 -0.14 -4.86 -8.30
C TRP A 34 -0.27 -4.85 -6.78
N ALA A 35 -0.65 -5.98 -6.17
CA ALA A 35 -0.74 -6.10 -4.70
C ALA A 35 0.60 -5.83 -4.02
N GLY A 36 1.69 -6.39 -4.56
CA GLY A 36 3.04 -6.19 -4.07
C GLY A 36 3.47 -4.73 -4.15
N CYS A 37 3.16 -4.05 -5.26
CA CYS A 37 3.45 -2.63 -5.42
C CYS A 37 2.69 -1.76 -4.40
N VAL A 38 1.39 -1.99 -4.20
CA VAL A 38 0.59 -1.25 -3.20
C VAL A 38 1.13 -1.46 -1.78
N LEU A 39 1.45 -2.72 -1.41
CA LEU A 39 2.04 -3.02 -0.10
C LEU A 39 3.42 -2.39 0.05
N ARG A 40 4.25 -2.42 -0.99
CA ARG A 40 5.58 -1.82 -0.99
C ARG A 40 5.50 -0.31 -0.81
N MET A 41 4.57 0.37 -1.47
CA MET A 41 4.35 1.81 -1.28
C MET A 41 4.07 2.15 0.19
N ALA A 42 3.07 1.50 0.80
CA ALA A 42 2.74 1.75 2.21
C ALA A 42 3.89 1.36 3.17
N GLY A 43 4.63 0.30 2.84
CA GLY A 43 5.81 -0.12 3.58
C GLY A 43 6.95 0.90 3.51
N HIS A 44 7.23 1.44 2.32
CA HIS A 44 8.29 2.43 2.12
C HIS A 44 8.00 3.74 2.86
N ASP A 45 6.76 4.22 2.79
CA ASP A 45 6.28 5.37 3.56
C ASP A 45 6.38 5.09 5.09
N PHE A 46 5.97 3.91 5.54
CA PHE A 46 6.11 3.54 6.95
C PHE A 46 7.57 3.47 7.43
N MET A 47 8.48 2.94 6.61
CA MET A 47 9.86 2.63 7.00
C MET A 47 10.79 3.85 7.03
N ASP A 48 10.42 4.96 6.39
CA ASP A 48 11.25 6.16 6.39
C ASP A 48 11.18 6.96 7.72
N PHE A 49 10.44 6.46 8.71
CA PHE A 49 10.30 7.11 10.00
C PHE A 49 11.63 7.15 10.78
N ALA A 50 12.11 8.35 11.09
CA ALA A 50 13.25 8.55 11.97
C ALA A 50 13.15 9.87 12.73
N ASN A 51 13.48 9.84 14.02
CA ASN A 51 13.56 11.02 14.89
C ASN A 51 12.28 11.90 14.87
N GLY A 52 11.09 11.27 14.76
CA GLY A 52 9.81 11.97 14.73
C GLY A 52 9.44 12.60 13.38
N GLN A 53 10.14 12.25 12.30
CA GLN A 53 9.86 12.69 10.93
C GLN A 53 9.59 11.48 10.02
N GLY A 54 8.71 11.62 9.04
CA GLY A 54 8.31 10.55 8.12
C GLY A 54 7.30 9.61 8.76
N GLY A 55 7.34 8.35 8.34
CA GLY A 55 6.32 7.35 8.63
C GLY A 55 5.14 7.50 7.70
N SER A 56 4.01 6.88 8.06
CA SER A 56 2.81 6.85 7.22
C SER A 56 2.16 8.23 7.02
N ASP A 57 2.79 9.11 6.25
CA ASP A 57 2.40 10.48 5.95
C ASP A 57 2.25 10.74 4.42
N ALA A 58 2.34 9.68 3.62
CA ALA A 58 2.27 9.64 2.16
C ALA A 58 3.36 10.42 1.43
N CYS A 59 4.45 10.79 2.10
CA CYS A 59 5.55 11.48 1.44
C CYS A 59 6.73 10.55 1.23
N THR A 60 6.77 9.98 0.03
CA THR A 60 7.90 9.20 -0.48
C THR A 60 8.52 9.90 -1.69
N ASP A 61 9.85 9.97 -1.73
CA ASP A 61 10.56 10.52 -2.88
C ASP A 61 10.55 9.53 -4.06
N MET A 62 9.74 9.79 -5.08
CA MET A 62 9.67 8.96 -6.30
C MET A 62 10.93 9.01 -7.17
N SER A 63 11.87 9.92 -6.88
CA SER A 63 13.18 9.97 -7.52
C SER A 63 14.23 9.08 -6.84
N ASP A 64 13.96 8.63 -5.61
CA ASP A 64 14.81 7.67 -4.91
C ASP A 64 14.78 6.31 -5.64
N PRO A 65 15.94 5.73 -6.01
CA PRO A 65 16.02 4.41 -6.62
C PRO A 65 15.28 3.31 -5.86
N ASP A 66 15.21 3.39 -4.53
CA ASP A 66 14.49 2.43 -3.70
C ASP A 66 12.98 2.49 -3.93
N ASN A 67 12.44 3.60 -4.43
CA ASN A 67 11.04 3.75 -4.82
C ASN A 67 10.80 3.40 -6.31
N GLY A 68 11.83 2.92 -7.01
CA GLY A 68 11.75 2.45 -8.38
C GLY A 68 10.66 1.40 -8.59
N GLY A 69 9.77 1.67 -9.54
CA GLY A 69 8.63 0.83 -9.91
C GLY A 69 7.30 1.21 -9.25
N LEU A 70 7.31 1.94 -8.12
CA LEU A 70 6.08 2.35 -7.43
C LEU A 70 5.12 3.18 -8.30
N PRO A 71 5.58 4.10 -9.19
CA PRO A 71 4.66 4.85 -10.04
C PRO A 71 3.75 3.98 -10.91
N ALA A 72 4.14 2.74 -11.22
CA ALA A 72 3.39 1.84 -12.09
C ALA A 72 2.01 1.52 -11.49
N CYS A 73 1.93 1.06 -10.24
CA CYS A 73 0.65 0.81 -9.58
C CYS A 73 -0.02 2.10 -9.05
N LEU A 74 0.74 3.16 -8.76
CA LEU A 74 0.19 4.36 -8.14
C LEU A 74 -0.53 5.28 -9.14
N SER A 75 0.11 5.56 -10.29
CA SER A 75 -0.35 6.62 -11.20
C SER A 75 -0.26 6.28 -12.68
N SER A 76 0.72 5.46 -13.08
CA SER A 76 1.02 5.24 -14.50
C SER A 76 0.17 4.14 -15.13
N GLY A 77 -0.37 3.21 -14.34
CA GLY A 77 -1.33 2.21 -14.81
C GLY A 77 -0.70 0.86 -15.17
N GLU A 78 -0.09 0.18 -14.20
CA GLU A 78 0.32 -1.21 -14.34
C GLU A 78 -0.91 -2.12 -14.57
N HIS A 79 -0.82 -3.00 -15.58
CA HIS A 79 -1.94 -3.85 -16.01
C HIS A 79 -3.22 -3.09 -16.40
N GLY A 80 -3.11 -1.80 -16.70
CA GLY A 80 -4.22 -0.96 -17.16
C GLY A 80 -5.07 -0.34 -16.05
N ILE A 81 -4.65 -0.44 -14.78
CA ILE A 81 -5.31 0.22 -13.64
C ILE A 81 -4.27 0.89 -12.73
N SER A 82 -4.71 1.89 -11.96
CA SER A 82 -3.85 2.59 -11.01
C SER A 82 -4.58 2.95 -9.73
N LEU A 83 -3.83 3.06 -8.62
CA LEU A 83 -4.39 3.35 -7.31
C LEU A 83 -4.98 4.78 -7.24
N VAL A 84 -4.47 5.72 -8.05
CA VAL A 84 -5.01 7.08 -8.16
C VAL A 84 -6.46 7.10 -8.66
N GLU A 85 -6.87 6.15 -9.51
CA GLU A 85 -8.27 6.03 -9.99
C GLU A 85 -9.24 5.80 -8.83
N VAL A 86 -8.82 5.04 -7.81
CA VAL A 86 -9.60 4.87 -6.58
C VAL A 86 -9.54 6.14 -5.75
N TYR A 87 -8.33 6.66 -5.51
CA TYR A 87 -8.12 7.80 -4.62
C TYR A 87 -8.89 9.06 -5.04
N GLN A 88 -9.04 9.31 -6.35
CA GLN A 88 -9.77 10.46 -6.87
C GLN A 88 -11.22 10.56 -6.35
N ASN A 89 -11.85 9.43 -6.03
CA ASN A 89 -13.21 9.43 -5.47
C ASN A 89 -13.25 9.83 -3.99
N TYR A 90 -12.10 9.77 -3.28
CA TYR A 90 -12.00 9.98 -1.84
C TYR A 90 -11.14 11.18 -1.45
N CYS A 91 -10.32 11.73 -2.36
CA CYS A 91 -9.28 12.72 -2.06
C CYS A 91 -9.78 14.04 -1.46
N ALA A 92 -11.07 14.34 -1.59
CA ALA A 92 -11.69 15.50 -0.95
C ALA A 92 -11.96 15.30 0.56
N THR A 93 -11.96 14.06 1.05
CA THR A 93 -12.42 13.72 2.41
C THR A 93 -11.50 12.76 3.17
N VAL A 94 -10.57 12.10 2.48
CA VAL A 94 -9.56 11.19 3.03
C VAL A 94 -8.19 11.71 2.61
N SER A 95 -7.26 11.83 3.56
CA SER A 95 -5.87 12.19 3.24
C SER A 95 -5.22 11.07 2.42
N LEU A 96 -4.23 11.40 1.60
CA LEU A 96 -3.47 10.39 0.88
C LEU A 96 -2.78 9.42 1.85
N ALA A 97 -2.37 9.93 3.02
CA ALA A 97 -1.71 9.14 4.06
C ALA A 97 -2.62 8.06 4.66
N ASP A 98 -3.87 8.40 5.00
CA ASP A 98 -4.83 7.38 5.43
C ASP A 98 -5.20 6.45 4.27
N PHE A 99 -5.38 6.97 3.06
CA PHE A 99 -5.72 6.18 1.89
C PHE A 99 -4.69 5.08 1.58
N LEU A 100 -3.39 5.39 1.59
CA LEU A 100 -2.35 4.42 1.28
C LEU A 100 -2.29 3.28 2.31
N VAL A 101 -2.47 3.59 3.60
CA VAL A 101 -2.53 2.56 4.64
C VAL A 101 -3.77 1.68 4.43
N ILE A 102 -4.95 2.26 4.22
CA ILE A 102 -6.17 1.47 4.00
C ILE A 102 -6.04 0.63 2.72
N ALA A 103 -5.41 1.13 1.66
CA ALA A 103 -5.18 0.38 0.44
C ALA A 103 -4.30 -0.86 0.71
N ALA A 104 -3.25 -0.72 1.50
CA ALA A 104 -2.43 -1.85 1.93
C ALA A 104 -3.21 -2.84 2.81
N GLU A 105 -4.02 -2.36 3.76
CA GLU A 105 -4.89 -3.22 4.57
C GLU A 105 -5.90 -4.00 3.71
N ALA A 106 -6.50 -3.34 2.70
CA ALA A 106 -7.40 -3.96 1.75
C ALA A 106 -6.72 -5.09 0.97
N VAL A 107 -5.49 -4.89 0.51
CA VAL A 107 -4.70 -5.91 -0.17
C VAL A 107 -4.37 -7.08 0.76
N MET A 108 -3.89 -6.80 1.99
CA MET A 108 -3.57 -7.84 2.98
C MET A 108 -4.81 -8.67 3.35
N MET A 109 -5.93 -8.02 3.63
CA MET A 109 -7.17 -8.71 4.01
C MET A 109 -7.77 -9.49 2.83
N SER A 110 -7.70 -8.96 1.61
CA SER A 110 -8.18 -9.67 0.40
C SER A 110 -7.35 -10.92 0.10
N THR A 111 -6.02 -10.80 0.13
CA THR A 111 -5.13 -11.96 -0.07
C THR A 111 -5.24 -12.97 1.07
N ARG A 112 -5.45 -12.51 2.31
CA ARG A 112 -5.72 -13.38 3.45
C ARG A 112 -7.02 -14.17 3.28
N ALA A 113 -8.10 -13.51 2.86
CA ALA A 113 -9.39 -14.16 2.63
C ALA A 113 -9.28 -15.30 1.59
N ARG A 114 -8.51 -15.10 0.52
CA ARG A 114 -8.23 -16.15 -0.49
C ARG A 114 -7.47 -17.33 0.10
N HIS A 115 -6.46 -17.06 0.94
CA HIS A 115 -5.74 -18.12 1.63
C HIS A 115 -6.65 -18.91 2.58
N LEU A 116 -7.53 -18.23 3.33
CA LEU A 116 -8.50 -18.89 4.21
C LEU A 116 -9.49 -19.78 3.47
N ALA A 117 -9.88 -19.40 2.25
CA ALA A 117 -10.72 -20.22 1.40
C ALA A 117 -10.06 -21.57 1.01
N GLN A 118 -8.72 -21.63 1.02
CA GLN A 118 -7.94 -22.84 0.74
C GLN A 118 -7.50 -23.57 2.02
N ALA A 119 -7.32 -22.83 3.12
CA ALA A 119 -6.83 -23.33 4.40
C ALA A 119 -7.65 -22.72 5.55
N SER A 120 -8.83 -23.27 5.81
CA SER A 120 -9.79 -22.73 6.79
C SER A 120 -9.31 -22.73 8.24
N SER A 121 -8.25 -23.49 8.56
CA SER A 121 -7.60 -23.50 9.87
C SER A 121 -6.61 -22.36 10.08
N ALA A 122 -6.29 -21.57 9.06
CA ALA A 122 -5.38 -20.45 9.20
C ALA A 122 -6.07 -19.29 9.97
N PRO A 123 -5.33 -18.47 10.75
CA PRO A 123 -5.94 -17.38 11.52
C PRO A 123 -6.60 -16.30 10.66
N ALA A 124 -7.74 -15.75 11.09
CA ALA A 124 -8.30 -14.58 10.43
C ALA A 124 -7.39 -13.33 10.62
N LEU A 125 -7.50 -12.35 9.72
CA LEU A 125 -6.86 -11.05 9.84
C LEU A 125 -7.94 -9.98 9.87
N ASP A 126 -7.99 -9.22 10.97
CA ASP A 126 -8.91 -8.10 11.16
C ASP A 126 -8.08 -6.85 11.48
N LEU A 127 -7.85 -6.02 10.45
CA LEU A 127 -7.16 -4.74 10.60
C LEU A 127 -8.15 -3.60 10.88
N ARG A 128 -9.40 -3.75 10.42
CA ARG A 128 -10.48 -2.77 10.58
C ARG A 128 -10.70 -2.39 12.04
N SER A 129 -10.77 -3.36 12.95
CA SER A 129 -11.07 -3.07 14.38
C SER A 129 -9.98 -2.29 15.11
N SER A 130 -8.76 -2.28 14.56
CA SER A 130 -7.60 -1.59 15.15
C SER A 130 -7.15 -0.37 14.35
N PHE A 131 -7.79 -0.10 13.20
CA PHE A 131 -7.39 0.99 12.33
C PHE A 131 -7.57 2.33 13.02
N ARG A 132 -6.52 3.16 12.95
CA ARG A 132 -6.54 4.54 13.43
C ARG A 132 -6.46 5.46 12.24
N PHE A 133 -7.33 6.46 12.22
CA PHE A 133 -7.38 7.47 11.18
C PHE A 133 -6.94 8.84 11.70
N GLY A 134 -6.74 9.78 10.78
CA GLY A 134 -6.31 11.14 11.07
C GLY A 134 -4.87 11.43 10.68
N ARG A 135 -4.26 10.60 9.82
CA ARG A 135 -2.95 10.92 9.23
C ARG A 135 -3.07 12.18 8.38
N THR A 136 -2.05 13.02 8.45
CA THR A 136 -1.95 14.22 7.61
C THR A 136 -0.96 13.94 6.50
N THR A 137 -1.35 14.25 5.26
CA THR A 137 -0.44 14.13 4.11
C THR A 137 0.65 15.19 4.19
N ALA A 138 1.91 14.76 4.25
CA ALA A 138 3.05 15.65 4.15
C ALA A 138 3.24 16.12 2.70
N LEU A 139 3.64 17.38 2.52
CA LEU A 139 3.86 17.99 1.20
C LEU A 139 5.33 17.93 0.75
N SER A 140 6.23 17.54 1.65
CA SER A 140 7.67 17.48 1.39
C SER A 140 8.36 16.53 2.36
N CYS A 141 9.33 15.77 1.84
CA CYS A 141 10.05 14.71 2.56
C CYS A 141 11.48 14.59 2.02
N ALA A 142 12.19 15.71 1.88
CA ALA A 142 13.61 15.68 1.49
C ALA A 142 14.50 14.86 2.47
N PHE A 143 13.96 14.55 3.65
CA PHE A 143 14.61 13.71 4.64
C PHE A 143 14.54 12.20 4.33
N ALA A 144 13.64 11.76 3.44
CA ALA A 144 13.34 10.35 3.21
C ALA A 144 14.46 9.60 2.47
N GLU A 145 15.26 10.33 1.67
CA GLU A 145 16.38 9.77 0.92
C GLU A 145 17.32 8.98 1.84
N GLY A 146 17.58 7.73 1.47
CA GLY A 146 18.50 6.85 2.18
C GLY A 146 18.03 6.35 3.55
N ARG A 147 16.75 6.57 3.93
CA ARG A 147 16.16 5.99 5.15
C ARG A 147 15.65 4.56 4.98
N LEU A 148 15.54 4.09 3.75
CA LEU A 148 15.09 2.74 3.46
C LEU A 148 16.23 1.72 3.65
N PRO A 149 15.93 0.50 4.10
CA PRO A 149 16.93 -0.55 4.24
C PRO A 149 17.60 -0.89 2.92
N ASN A 150 18.94 -0.86 2.89
CA ASN A 150 19.68 -1.27 1.71
C ASN A 150 19.64 -2.80 1.54
N PRO A 151 19.09 -3.32 0.41
CA PRO A 151 18.90 -4.76 0.22
C PRO A 151 20.22 -5.54 0.12
N GLU A 152 21.30 -4.91 -0.36
CA GLU A 152 22.63 -5.54 -0.50
C GLU A 152 23.35 -5.71 0.84
N ARG A 153 22.92 -4.98 1.88
CA ARG A 153 23.50 -5.03 3.23
C ARG A 153 22.75 -5.97 4.18
N GLY A 154 21.59 -6.48 3.75
CA GLY A 154 20.76 -7.39 4.53
C GLY A 154 20.44 -6.85 5.93
N CYS A 155 20.52 -7.71 6.95
CA CYS A 155 20.15 -7.36 8.33
C CYS A 155 20.97 -6.19 8.91
N THR A 156 22.22 -6.01 8.48
CA THR A 156 23.10 -4.93 8.97
C THR A 156 22.69 -3.54 8.49
N ALA A 157 21.68 -3.44 7.63
CA ALA A 157 21.11 -2.17 7.18
C ALA A 157 20.14 -1.55 8.19
N VAL A 158 19.66 -2.33 9.17
CA VAL A 158 18.57 -1.95 10.09
C VAL A 158 18.91 -2.13 11.58
N GLU A 159 20.17 -2.41 11.88
CA GLU A 159 20.74 -2.44 13.25
C GLU A 159 21.29 -1.07 13.65
#